data_AF-A0A954XRG5-F1
#
_entry.id   AF-A0A954XRG5-F1
#
_cell.length_a   1.000
_cell.length_b   1.000
_cell.length_c   1.000
_cell.angle_alpha   90.00
_cell.angle_beta   90.00
_cell.angle_gamma   90.00
#
_symmetry.space_group_name_H-M   'P 1'
#
loop_
_entity.id
_entity.type
_entity.pdbx_description
1 polymer ?
#
loop_
_entity_poly.entity_id
_entity_poly.type
_entity_poly.pdbx_seq_one_letter_code
_entity_poly.pdbx_strand_id
1 'polypeptide(L)'
;MNSASHSEIRQQQRCIPPLILDLLDRFGTEVPAADGAVRLVIDHKARKKLERHCGRHFVRENSRYFNAYLVIGRHGHTITSGWRQKPVRRK
;
A
#
# COMPACT_ATOMS: atom_id res chain seq x y z
N MET A 1 10.95 -10.20 30.17
CA MET A 1 11.88 -10.01 29.05
C MET A 1 12.04 -11.33 28.31
N ASN A 2 11.36 -11.51 27.19
CA ASN A 2 11.75 -12.36 26.05
C ASN A 2 10.53 -12.58 25.14
N SER A 3 10.44 -11.73 24.11
CA SER A 3 9.67 -12.02 22.91
C SER A 3 10.37 -11.23 21.80
N ALA A 4 11.12 -11.90 20.93
CA ALA A 4 11.21 -11.42 19.56
C ALA A 4 9.76 -11.46 19.05
N SER A 5 9.07 -10.32 19.14
CA SER A 5 7.63 -10.16 19.01
C SER A 5 7.25 -10.21 17.51
N HIS A 6 6.05 -9.82 17.14
CA HIS A 6 5.83 -9.02 15.92
C HIS A 6 6.86 -7.88 15.66
N SER A 7 7.98 -7.79 16.36
CA SER A 7 8.83 -6.61 16.55
C SER A 7 9.85 -6.42 15.45
N GLU A 8 10.38 -7.51 14.94
CA GLU A 8 11.16 -7.55 13.73
C GLU A 8 10.26 -7.83 12.54
N ILE A 9 8.92 -7.82 12.71
CA ILE A 9 7.90 -8.42 11.84
C ILE A 9 7.26 -7.35 10.95
N ARG A 10 7.81 -7.10 9.77
CA ARG A 10 8.97 -7.78 9.18
C ARG A 10 10.01 -6.77 8.69
N GLN A 11 10.71 -6.16 9.67
CA GLN A 11 11.81 -5.15 9.75
C GLN A 11 11.69 -3.88 8.92
N GLN A 12 10.78 -3.90 7.98
CA GLN A 12 10.45 -2.88 7.05
C GLN A 12 9.36 -3.58 6.27
N GLN A 13 8.16 -3.03 6.16
CA GLN A 13 7.29 -3.51 5.07
C GLN A 13 7.92 -3.26 3.67
N ARG A 14 9.16 -2.68 3.61
CA ARG A 14 10.39 -2.98 2.81
C ARG A 14 11.06 -1.68 2.32
N CYS A 15 11.48 -0.79 3.23
CA CYS A 15 11.78 0.64 2.97
C CYS A 15 10.59 1.48 2.47
N ILE A 16 9.34 1.06 2.73
CA ILE A 16 8.14 1.85 2.40
C ILE A 16 7.87 2.83 3.55
N PRO A 17 7.85 4.16 3.30
CA PRO A 17 7.56 5.15 4.33
C PRO A 17 6.13 5.02 4.87
N PRO A 18 5.89 5.25 6.17
CA PRO A 18 4.54 5.23 6.77
C PRO A 18 3.53 6.12 6.02
N LEU A 19 3.97 7.28 5.55
CA LEU A 19 3.16 8.18 4.72
C LEU A 19 2.56 7.48 3.50
N ILE A 20 3.29 6.56 2.86
CA ILE A 20 2.79 5.84 1.68
C ILE A 20 1.68 4.86 2.07
N LEU A 21 1.77 4.24 3.25
CA LEU A 21 0.73 3.34 3.75
C LEU A 21 -0.56 4.13 4.02
N ASP A 22 -0.46 5.31 4.62
CA ASP A 22 -1.61 6.20 4.86
C ASP A 22 -2.25 6.66 3.54
N LEU A 23 -1.43 6.94 2.52
CA LEU A 23 -1.94 7.33 1.20
C LEU A 23 -2.61 6.15 0.48
N LEU A 24 -2.08 4.92 0.64
CA LEU A 24 -2.72 3.71 0.14
C LEU A 24 -4.06 3.47 0.83
N ASP A 25 -4.13 3.66 2.14
CA ASP A 25 -5.35 3.51 2.93
C ASP A 25 -6.44 4.53 2.52
N ARG A 26 -6.07 5.79 2.35
CA ARG A 26 -7.03 6.88 2.06
C ARG A 26 -7.42 7.01 0.59
N PHE A 27 -6.49 6.76 -0.33
CA PHE A 27 -6.68 7.06 -1.76
C PHE A 27 -6.56 5.83 -2.65
N GLY A 28 -6.09 4.71 -2.11
CA GLY A 28 -5.92 3.48 -2.85
C GLY A 28 -7.25 2.95 -3.39
N THR A 29 -7.13 2.14 -4.43
CA THR A 29 -8.25 1.41 -5.01
C THR A 29 -8.26 0.01 -4.43
N GLU A 30 -9.42 -0.41 -3.93
CA GLU A 30 -9.67 -1.75 -3.44
C GLU A 30 -9.67 -2.77 -4.57
N VAL A 31 -8.92 -3.85 -4.38
CA VAL A 31 -8.85 -5.00 -5.28
C VAL A 31 -9.08 -6.25 -4.45
N PRO A 32 -10.03 -7.12 -4.81
CA PRO A 32 -10.27 -8.37 -4.09
C PRO A 32 -8.99 -9.21 -3.93
N ALA A 33 -8.78 -9.75 -2.75
CA ALA A 33 -7.71 -10.71 -2.43
C ALA A 33 -8.31 -12.03 -1.94
N ALA A 34 -7.43 -13.00 -1.65
CA ALA A 34 -7.87 -14.30 -1.11
C ALA A 34 -8.54 -14.14 0.26
N ASP A 35 -9.40 -15.10 0.60
CA ASP A 35 -10.02 -15.24 1.93
C ASP A 35 -10.83 -14.02 2.41
N GLY A 36 -11.40 -13.25 1.47
CA GLY A 36 -12.21 -12.07 1.79
C GLY A 36 -11.39 -10.86 2.25
N ALA A 37 -10.07 -10.88 2.05
CA ALA A 37 -9.22 -9.72 2.21
C ALA A 37 -9.31 -8.79 0.99
N VAL A 38 -8.92 -7.52 1.19
CA VAL A 38 -8.82 -6.52 0.12
C VAL A 38 -7.40 -5.99 0.02
N ARG A 39 -6.97 -5.68 -1.21
CA ARG A 39 -5.69 -5.04 -1.52
C ARG A 39 -5.94 -3.60 -1.94
N LEU A 40 -5.31 -2.65 -1.25
CA LEU A 40 -5.27 -1.24 -1.65
C LEU A 40 -4.03 -0.95 -2.47
N VAL A 41 -4.23 -0.19 -3.54
CA VAL A 41 -3.26 -0.05 -4.64
C VAL A 41 -3.36 1.35 -5.23
N ILE A 42 -2.24 1.95 -5.64
CA ILE A 42 -2.28 3.21 -6.39
C ILE A 42 -2.42 2.89 -7.88
N ASP A 43 -3.65 2.96 -8.38
CA ASP A 43 -3.94 2.91 -9.82
C ASP A 43 -3.95 4.32 -10.44
N HIS A 44 -4.29 4.43 -11.73
CA HIS A 44 -4.35 5.72 -12.41
C HIS A 44 -5.39 6.68 -11.81
N LYS A 45 -6.52 6.17 -11.27
CA LYS A 45 -7.55 7.01 -10.64
C LYS A 45 -7.08 7.49 -9.27
N ALA A 46 -6.53 6.61 -8.44
CA ALA A 46 -5.93 6.91 -7.15
C ALA A 46 -4.79 7.94 -7.30
N ARG A 47 -3.93 7.77 -8.31
CA ARG A 47 -2.87 8.73 -8.62
C ARG A 47 -3.42 10.12 -8.93
N LYS A 48 -4.47 10.24 -9.75
CA LYS A 48 -5.11 11.55 -10.03
C LYS A 48 -5.69 12.19 -8.78
N LYS A 49 -6.27 11.40 -7.86
CA LYS A 49 -6.75 11.89 -6.57
C LYS A 49 -5.60 12.42 -5.72
N LEU A 50 -4.49 11.68 -5.66
CA LEU A 50 -3.27 12.11 -4.97
C LEU A 50 -2.67 13.39 -5.58
N GLU A 51 -2.63 13.53 -6.91
CA GLU A 51 -2.11 14.74 -7.57
C GLU A 51 -2.95 15.97 -7.24
N ARG A 52 -4.27 15.82 -7.09
CA ARG A 52 -5.17 16.90 -6.67
C ARG A 52 -5.00 17.27 -5.20
N HIS A 53 -4.69 16.29 -4.35
CA HIS A 53 -4.60 16.50 -2.91
C HIS A 53 -3.22 16.98 -2.45
N CYS A 54 -2.16 16.31 -2.90
CA CYS A 54 -0.77 16.56 -2.49
C CYS A 54 0.03 17.37 -3.53
N GLY A 55 -0.55 17.62 -4.71
CA GLY A 55 0.14 18.28 -5.82
C GLY A 55 0.97 17.32 -6.67
N ARG A 56 1.15 17.70 -7.94
CA ARG A 56 1.82 16.86 -8.95
C ARG A 56 3.30 16.62 -8.65
N HIS A 57 3.97 17.60 -8.05
CA HIS A 57 5.39 17.49 -7.68
C HIS A 57 5.62 16.38 -6.66
N PHE A 58 4.86 16.38 -5.56
CA PHE A 58 4.93 15.36 -4.52
C PHE A 58 4.71 13.94 -5.08
N VAL A 59 3.69 13.78 -5.92
CA VAL A 59 3.36 12.49 -6.55
C VAL A 59 4.49 12.00 -7.45
N ARG A 60 5.18 12.90 -8.16
CA ARG A 60 6.33 12.54 -9.00
C ARG A 60 7.50 12.04 -8.16
N GLU A 61 7.89 12.78 -7.13
CA GLU A 61 9.02 12.42 -6.25
C GLU A 61 8.80 11.09 -5.51
N ASN A 62 7.55 10.79 -5.17
CA ASN A 62 7.19 9.57 -4.44
C ASN A 62 6.73 8.42 -5.35
N SER A 63 6.76 8.60 -6.68
CA SER A 63 6.24 7.63 -7.65
C SER A 63 6.88 6.25 -7.54
N ARG A 64 8.15 6.18 -7.10
CA ARG A 64 8.86 4.93 -6.82
C ARG A 64 8.08 4.03 -5.87
N TYR A 65 7.36 4.61 -4.90
CA TYR A 65 6.60 3.89 -3.87
C TYR A 65 5.20 3.44 -4.31
N PHE A 66 4.67 3.90 -5.45
CA PHE A 66 3.30 3.55 -5.87
C PHE A 66 3.15 2.13 -6.42
N ASN A 67 4.26 1.41 -6.57
CA ASN A 67 4.23 -0.04 -6.75
C ASN A 67 3.96 -0.80 -5.45
N ALA A 68 3.87 -0.11 -4.30
CA ALA A 68 3.45 -0.69 -3.05
C ALA A 68 1.96 -1.05 -3.02
N TYR A 69 1.60 -1.98 -2.15
CA TYR A 69 0.21 -2.32 -1.84
C TYR A 69 0.03 -2.59 -0.36
N LEU A 70 -1.19 -2.35 0.13
CA LEU A 70 -1.64 -2.65 1.48
C LEU A 70 -2.70 -3.75 1.41
N VAL A 71 -2.64 -4.74 2.30
CA VAL A 71 -3.62 -5.82 2.42
C VAL A 71 -4.38 -5.62 3.72
N ILE A 72 -5.69 -5.49 3.61
CA ILE A 72 -6.60 -5.35 4.75
C ILE A 72 -7.45 -6.60 4.85
N GLY A 73 -7.58 -7.12 6.06
CA GLY A 73 -8.36 -8.30 6.34
C GLY A 73 -9.86 -8.05 6.42
N ARG A 74 -10.61 -9.14 6.51
CA ARG A 74 -12.08 -9.13 6.61
C ARG A 74 -12.63 -8.30 7.78
N HIS A 75 -11.82 -8.05 8.82
CA HIS A 75 -12.19 -7.25 9.99
C HIS A 75 -11.55 -5.84 10.01
N GLY A 76 -11.04 -5.35 8.87
CA GLY A 76 -10.45 -4.01 8.79
C GLY A 76 -9.04 -3.90 9.39
N HIS A 77 -8.53 -4.95 10.01
CA HIS A 77 -7.14 -4.98 10.48
C HIS A 77 -6.19 -5.14 9.29
N THR A 78 -5.17 -4.28 9.23
CA THR A 78 -4.06 -4.41 8.28
C THR A 78 -3.39 -5.77 8.45
N ILE A 79 -3.50 -6.61 7.43
CA ILE A 79 -2.88 -7.93 7.43
C ILE A 79 -1.41 -7.81 7.04
N THR A 80 -1.07 -7.07 5.97
CA THR A 80 0.30 -7.01 5.41
C THR A 80 0.45 -5.85 4.40
N SER A 81 1.67 -5.39 4.12
CA SER A 81 1.97 -4.53 2.96
C SER A 81 3.26 -5.00 2.25
N GLY A 82 3.47 -4.57 0.99
CA GLY A 82 4.64 -4.97 0.21
C GLY A 82 4.75 -4.32 -1.17
N TRP A 83 5.78 -4.70 -1.93
CA TRP A 83 6.05 -4.21 -3.28
C TRP A 83 5.51 -5.14 -4.36
N ARG A 84 4.97 -4.59 -5.45
CA ARG A 84 4.70 -5.34 -6.69
C ARG A 84 5.99 -5.49 -7.49
N GLN A 85 6.38 -6.73 -7.80
CA GLN A 85 7.49 -7.00 -8.71
C GLN A 85 7.06 -7.13 -10.18
N LYS A 86 5.75 -7.26 -10.46
CA LYS A 86 5.20 -7.32 -11.83
C LYS A 86 3.95 -6.46 -11.94
N PRO A 87 3.75 -5.72 -13.03
CA PRO A 87 2.49 -5.03 -13.29
C PRO A 87 1.35 -6.05 -13.35
N VAL A 88 0.19 -5.69 -12.78
CA VAL A 88 -1.02 -6.51 -12.86
C VAL A 88 -1.41 -6.60 -14.33
N ARG A 89 -1.26 -7.77 -14.93
CA ARG A 89 -1.84 -8.04 -16.25
C ARG A 89 -3.35 -7.91 -16.11
N ARG A 90 -3.92 -6.89 -16.77
CA ARG A 90 -5.35 -6.87 -17.07
C ARG A 90 -5.62 -8.06 -17.99
N LYS A 91 -6.51 -8.95 -17.56
CA LYS A 91 -7.11 -9.97 -18.43
C LYS A 91 -8.33 -9.35 -19.09
#